data_AF-A0A4Q4V511-F1
#
_entry.id   AF-A0A4Q4V511-F1
#
_cell.length_a   1.000
_cell.length_b   1.000
_cell.length_c   1.000
_cell.angle_alpha   90.00
_cell.angle_beta   90.00
_cell.angle_gamma   90.00
#
_symmetry.space_group_name_H-M   'P 1'
#
loop_
_entity.id
_entity.type
_entity.pdbx_description
1 polymer ?
#
loop_
_entity_poly.entity_id
_entity_poly.type
_entity_poly.pdbx_seq_one_letter_code
_entity_poly.pdbx_strand_id
1 'polypeptide(L)'
;MNATDAQLIANQVARVRRYFNVFPRDFHYLGRVAEGETSVVFSFLERSDNPNIRKPRHFVVKRSWGEEVSHIEDDIQLDKEIEVVQRLRGAPHIVQPVYLNPNPLRKLSRPYLIVEFVENGTLKEFYNRVIDEEMPLPNRVLCGFFFCPYPDRKIPEYPPFTPEQPLPLEEIPDEDEGGNGPRAQWVHGNMTMDNSQRIPLYKFGRVPSWENLPSLARNPLDGEHILTPTLKLIDFGAVYDAEDPDKRDIGVKTNIYDIGRIMRILMTLDDEWDPAPGDVTVEIDGVQRTFATAAASLHPTSEWPNLDPDLITIVLCCQAVDVDNRPSLEQLMHALDRQATTKNHTWYRRQKFPTWRTERTKDINLMINELIYYP
;
A
#
# COMPACT_ATOMS: atom_id res chain seq x y z
N MET A 1 -13.05 -8.20 -22.12
CA MET A 1 -13.11 -6.84 -22.68
C MET A 1 -13.73 -6.91 -24.06
N ASN A 2 -14.80 -6.16 -24.30
CA ASN A 2 -15.43 -6.14 -25.61
C ASN A 2 -14.61 -5.24 -26.57
N ALA A 3 -14.81 -5.36 -27.88
CA ALA A 3 -14.05 -4.57 -28.86
C ALA A 3 -14.29 -3.04 -28.75
N THR A 4 -15.41 -2.64 -28.14
CA THR A 4 -15.81 -1.24 -27.95
C THR A 4 -14.99 -0.58 -26.83
N ASP A 5 -14.78 -1.27 -25.71
CA ASP A 5 -13.98 -0.76 -24.57
C ASP A 5 -12.53 -0.51 -25.01
N ALA A 6 -11.93 -1.47 -25.73
CA ALA A 6 -10.57 -1.34 -26.25
C ALA A 6 -10.41 -0.12 -27.19
N GLN A 7 -11.43 0.16 -28.00
CA GLN A 7 -11.47 1.32 -28.88
C GLN A 7 -11.57 2.63 -28.08
N LEU A 8 -12.42 2.69 -27.04
CA LEU A 8 -12.57 3.85 -26.16
C LEU A 8 -11.28 4.16 -25.40
N ILE A 9 -10.61 3.12 -24.89
CA ILE A 9 -9.32 3.24 -24.21
C ILE A 9 -8.24 3.73 -25.17
N ALA A 10 -8.18 3.20 -26.40
CA ALA A 10 -7.24 3.67 -27.41
C ALA A 10 -7.46 5.16 -27.76
N ASN A 11 -8.73 5.60 -27.84
CA ASN A 11 -9.07 7.01 -28.07
C ASN A 11 -8.58 7.90 -26.93
N GLN A 12 -8.78 7.48 -25.68
CA GLN A 12 -8.31 8.22 -24.51
C GLN A 12 -6.78 8.29 -24.43
N VAL A 13 -6.10 7.19 -24.71
CA VAL A 13 -4.62 7.16 -24.81
C VAL A 13 -4.14 8.15 -25.87
N ALA A 14 -4.74 8.15 -27.06
CA ALA A 14 -4.39 9.07 -28.12
C ALA A 14 -4.66 10.54 -27.73
N ARG A 15 -5.79 10.81 -27.06
CA ARG A 15 -6.17 12.15 -26.59
C ARG A 15 -5.19 12.70 -25.56
N VAL A 16 -4.87 11.92 -24.52
CA VAL A 16 -3.94 12.32 -23.47
C VAL A 16 -2.53 12.52 -24.04
N ARG A 17 -2.06 11.60 -24.90
CA ARG A 17 -0.77 11.74 -25.58
C ARG A 17 -0.70 13.02 -26.42
N ARG A 18 -1.71 13.29 -27.25
CA ARG A 18 -1.78 14.53 -28.05
C ARG A 18 -1.80 15.77 -27.16
N TYR A 19 -2.50 15.72 -26.03
CA TYR A 19 -2.60 16.85 -25.11
C TYR A 19 -1.25 17.22 -24.51
N PHE A 20 -0.49 16.24 -24.01
CA PHE A 20 0.83 16.51 -23.43
C PHE A 20 1.91 16.79 -24.47
N ASN A 21 1.75 16.34 -25.72
CA ASN A 21 2.61 16.76 -26.83
C ASN A 21 2.57 18.27 -27.10
N VAL A 22 1.56 19.01 -26.58
CA VAL A 22 1.49 20.49 -26.65
C VAL A 22 2.33 21.16 -25.56
N PHE A 23 2.69 20.44 -24.50
CA PHE A 23 3.57 20.89 -23.42
C PHE A 23 4.93 20.15 -23.41
N PRO A 24 5.61 19.96 -24.56
CA PRO A 24 6.79 19.09 -24.65
C PRO A 24 8.02 19.69 -23.96
N ARG A 25 7.97 20.99 -23.63
CA ARG A 25 9.02 21.69 -22.87
C ARG A 25 8.92 21.45 -21.37
N ASP A 26 7.77 21.00 -20.89
CA ASP A 26 7.49 20.85 -19.46
C ASP A 26 7.42 19.37 -19.04
N PHE A 27 6.90 18.50 -19.92
CA PHE A 27 6.64 17.10 -19.59
C PHE A 27 7.06 16.13 -20.70
N HIS A 28 7.50 14.93 -20.30
CA HIS A 28 7.58 13.74 -21.15
C HIS A 28 6.43 12.80 -20.84
N TYR A 29 5.65 12.44 -21.85
CA TYR A 29 4.70 11.33 -21.76
C TYR A 29 5.45 10.01 -21.93
N LEU A 30 5.47 9.19 -20.89
CA LEU A 30 6.19 7.90 -20.89
C LEU A 30 5.32 6.76 -21.42
N GLY A 31 4.01 6.86 -21.29
CA GLY A 31 3.08 5.85 -21.80
C GLY A 31 1.91 5.60 -20.87
N ARG A 32 1.15 4.55 -21.22
CA ARG A 32 0.13 3.95 -20.35
C ARG A 32 0.82 2.94 -19.43
N VAL A 33 0.49 2.97 -18.14
CA VAL A 33 1.12 2.08 -17.13
C VAL A 33 0.14 1.13 -16.45
N ALA A 34 -1.15 1.43 -16.45
CA ALA A 34 -2.18 0.52 -15.96
C ALA A 34 -3.54 0.83 -16.60
N GLU A 35 -4.42 -0.14 -16.52
CA GLU A 35 -5.80 -0.10 -16.98
C GLU A 35 -6.64 -0.80 -15.92
N GLY A 36 -7.66 -0.10 -15.43
CA GLY A 36 -8.67 -0.65 -14.53
C GLY A 36 -10.02 -0.71 -15.24
N GLU A 37 -11.01 -1.28 -14.55
CA GLU A 37 -12.36 -1.44 -15.08
C GLU A 37 -12.96 -0.12 -15.58
N THR A 38 -12.77 0.97 -14.84
CA THR A 38 -13.38 2.28 -15.15
C THR A 38 -12.36 3.35 -15.54
N SER A 39 -11.06 3.06 -15.44
CA SER A 39 -9.99 4.07 -15.56
C SER A 39 -8.74 3.60 -16.29
N VAL A 40 -7.99 4.56 -16.85
CA VAL A 40 -6.68 4.34 -17.47
C VAL A 40 -5.65 5.21 -16.76
N VAL A 41 -4.48 4.65 -16.51
CA VAL A 41 -3.37 5.32 -15.83
C VAL A 41 -2.23 5.59 -16.79
N PHE A 42 -1.79 6.84 -16.80
CA PHE A 42 -0.74 7.37 -17.67
C PHE A 42 0.45 7.82 -16.84
N SER A 43 1.66 7.68 -17.37
CA SER A 43 2.89 8.06 -16.68
C SER A 43 3.61 9.21 -17.37
N PHE A 44 4.13 10.12 -16.55
CA PHE A 44 4.77 11.35 -16.98
C PHE A 44 6.01 11.68 -16.16
N LEU A 45 6.95 12.37 -16.80
CA LEU A 45 8.14 12.92 -16.16
C LEU A 45 8.25 14.41 -16.45
N GLU A 46 8.36 15.24 -15.41
CA GLU A 46 8.71 16.65 -15.57
C GLU A 46 10.14 16.79 -16.10
N ARG A 47 10.37 17.76 -16.98
CA ARG A 47 11.72 17.98 -17.52
C ARG A 47 12.61 18.73 -16.54
N SER A 48 13.87 18.31 -16.45
CA SER A 48 14.92 18.97 -15.65
C SER A 48 15.42 20.29 -16.24
N ASP A 49 15.18 20.53 -17.52
CA ASP A 49 15.62 21.73 -18.24
C ASP A 49 14.60 22.89 -18.17
N ASN A 50 13.45 22.69 -17.52
CA ASN A 50 12.54 23.78 -17.23
C ASN A 50 13.09 24.60 -16.04
N PRO A 51 13.45 25.89 -16.24
CA PRO A 51 14.05 26.72 -15.19
C PRO A 51 13.13 26.97 -13.98
N ASN A 52 11.82 26.71 -14.12
CA ASN A 52 10.85 26.82 -13.04
C ASN A 52 10.71 25.52 -12.21
N ILE A 53 11.30 24.42 -12.66
CA ILE A 53 11.22 23.11 -12.00
C ILE A 53 12.53 22.86 -11.25
N ARG A 54 12.48 22.99 -9.92
CA ARG A 54 13.66 22.75 -9.05
C ARG A 54 14.11 21.29 -9.05
N LYS A 55 13.18 20.34 -9.21
CA LYS A 55 13.46 18.90 -9.25
C LYS A 55 12.43 18.21 -10.15
N PRO A 56 12.85 17.47 -11.18
CA PRO A 56 11.98 16.60 -11.97
C PRO A 56 11.16 15.67 -11.07
N ARG A 57 9.85 15.61 -11.31
CA ARG A 57 8.95 14.65 -10.66
C ARG A 57 8.45 13.63 -11.68
N HIS A 58 8.46 12.36 -11.28
CA HIS A 58 7.75 11.28 -11.96
C HIS A 58 6.39 11.13 -11.30
N PHE A 59 5.32 11.22 -12.08
CA PHE A 59 3.96 11.14 -11.58
C PHE A 59 3.08 10.33 -12.54
N VAL A 60 1.91 9.93 -12.04
CA VAL A 60 0.88 9.29 -12.84
C VAL A 60 -0.41 10.09 -12.82
N VAL A 61 -1.17 9.92 -13.90
CA VAL A 61 -2.49 10.52 -14.06
C VAL A 61 -3.48 9.40 -14.31
N LYS A 62 -4.43 9.22 -13.41
CA LYS A 62 -5.58 8.32 -13.56
C LYS A 62 -6.76 9.12 -14.14
N ARG A 63 -7.43 8.56 -15.15
CA ARG A 63 -8.62 9.17 -15.78
C ARG A 63 -9.65 8.11 -16.11
N SER A 64 -10.92 8.47 -16.01
CA SER A 64 -12.04 7.67 -16.52
C SER A 64 -11.98 7.59 -18.05
N TRP A 65 -12.36 6.43 -18.63
CA TRP A 65 -12.30 6.22 -20.07
C TRP A 65 -13.66 6.18 -20.79
N GLY A 66 -14.78 5.98 -20.10
CA GLY A 66 -16.10 5.91 -20.73
C GLY A 66 -16.58 7.26 -21.27
N GLU A 67 -16.73 7.44 -22.59
CA GLU A 67 -17.04 8.74 -23.22
C GLU A 67 -18.55 9.07 -23.29
N GLU A 68 -19.43 8.11 -23.03
CA GLU A 68 -20.88 8.28 -23.11
C GLU A 68 -21.51 8.73 -21.78
N VAL A 69 -22.71 9.34 -21.85
CA VAL A 69 -23.50 9.80 -20.68
C VAL A 69 -23.80 8.66 -19.69
N SER A 70 -23.78 7.42 -20.17
CA SER A 70 -23.90 6.18 -19.38
C SER A 70 -22.72 5.94 -18.42
N HIS A 71 -21.61 6.67 -18.54
CA HIS A 71 -20.39 6.51 -17.73
C HIS A 71 -20.18 7.64 -16.71
N ILE A 72 -21.26 8.33 -16.32
CA ILE A 72 -21.25 9.29 -15.21
C ILE A 72 -20.80 8.61 -13.90
N GLU A 73 -21.09 7.33 -13.73
CA GLU A 73 -20.70 6.55 -12.55
C GLU A 73 -19.17 6.45 -12.40
N ASP A 74 -18.45 6.28 -13.52
CA ASP A 74 -16.97 6.22 -13.53
C ASP A 74 -16.35 7.56 -13.08
N ASP A 75 -16.97 8.67 -13.50
CA ASP A 75 -16.54 10.02 -13.08
C ASP A 75 -16.83 10.25 -11.59
N ILE A 76 -18.00 9.80 -11.10
CA ILE A 76 -18.37 9.89 -9.68
C ILE A 76 -17.38 9.08 -8.81
N GLN A 77 -17.02 7.86 -9.24
CA GLN A 77 -16.03 7.04 -8.53
C GLN A 77 -14.66 7.72 -8.47
N LEU A 78 -14.21 8.31 -9.59
CA LEU A 78 -12.93 9.01 -9.63
C LEU A 78 -12.94 10.31 -8.80
N ASP A 79 -14.04 11.07 -8.80
CA ASP A 79 -14.19 12.25 -7.94
C ASP A 79 -14.16 11.87 -6.45
N LYS A 80 -14.79 10.73 -6.07
CA LYS A 80 -14.72 10.19 -4.71
C LYS A 80 -13.29 9.81 -4.33
N GLU A 81 -12.56 9.14 -5.22
CA GLU A 81 -11.16 8.80 -5.00
C GLU A 81 -10.29 10.05 -4.82
N ILE A 82 -10.53 11.10 -5.64
CA ILE A 82 -9.84 12.39 -5.53
C ILE A 82 -10.09 13.01 -4.15
N GLU A 83 -11.33 13.02 -3.65
CA GLU A 83 -11.66 13.55 -2.32
C GLU A 83 -10.92 12.79 -1.21
N VAL A 84 -10.98 11.45 -1.24
CA VAL A 84 -10.34 10.59 -0.22
C VAL A 84 -8.83 10.79 -0.21
N VAL A 85 -8.18 10.72 -1.36
CA VAL A 85 -6.71 10.89 -1.47
C VAL A 85 -6.28 12.30 -1.02
N GLN A 86 -7.09 13.33 -1.29
CA GLN A 86 -6.81 14.69 -0.80
C GLN A 86 -6.96 14.83 0.72
N ARG A 87 -7.86 14.07 1.34
CA ARG A 87 -8.04 14.01 2.80
C ARG A 87 -6.94 13.22 3.49
N LEU A 88 -6.37 12.22 2.82
CA LEU A 88 -5.27 11.39 3.30
C LEU A 88 -3.87 11.92 2.94
N ARG A 89 -3.79 13.17 2.45
CA ARG A 89 -2.51 13.81 2.15
C ARG A 89 -1.62 13.88 3.40
N GLY A 90 -0.33 13.61 3.23
CA GLY A 90 0.66 13.54 4.30
C GLY A 90 0.87 12.15 4.90
N ALA A 91 -0.06 11.20 4.70
CA ALA A 91 0.09 9.83 5.19
C ALA A 91 1.11 9.04 4.34
N PRO A 92 2.28 8.66 4.87
CA PRO A 92 3.36 8.07 4.06
C PRO A 92 3.02 6.71 3.46
N HIS A 93 2.14 5.94 4.11
CA HIS A 93 1.64 4.64 3.65
C HIS A 93 0.44 4.76 2.69
N ILE A 94 0.09 5.97 2.28
CA ILE A 94 -0.93 6.25 1.26
C ILE A 94 -0.25 6.95 0.08
N VAL A 95 -0.72 6.67 -1.13
CA VAL A 95 -0.27 7.39 -2.33
C VAL A 95 -0.57 8.88 -2.23
N GLN A 96 0.41 9.72 -2.56
CA GLN A 96 0.31 11.16 -2.38
C GLN A 96 -0.14 11.89 -3.65
N PRO A 97 -1.06 12.88 -3.53
CA PRO A 97 -1.48 13.71 -4.66
C PRO A 97 -0.35 14.61 -5.13
N VAL A 98 -0.19 14.77 -6.45
CA VAL A 98 0.81 15.67 -7.04
C VAL A 98 0.15 16.92 -7.59
N TYR A 99 0.54 18.08 -7.07
CA TYR A 99 0.07 19.37 -7.55
C TYR A 99 1.04 19.94 -8.60
N LEU A 100 0.50 20.21 -9.79
CA LEU A 100 1.21 20.85 -10.90
C LEU A 100 0.79 22.32 -10.99
N ASN A 101 1.75 23.24 -11.15
CA ASN A 101 1.49 24.66 -11.35
C ASN A 101 2.32 25.22 -12.52
N PRO A 102 1.68 25.65 -13.63
CA PRO A 102 0.24 25.54 -13.92
C PRO A 102 -0.17 24.07 -14.10
N ASN A 103 -1.40 23.72 -13.71
CA ASN A 103 -1.90 22.36 -13.93
C ASN A 103 -2.30 22.19 -15.41
N PRO A 104 -1.56 21.40 -16.20
CA PRO A 104 -1.83 21.24 -17.62
C PRO A 104 -3.18 20.56 -17.83
N LEU A 105 -3.64 19.69 -16.95
CA LEU A 105 -4.86 18.89 -17.14
C LEU A 105 -6.16 19.70 -16.99
N ARG A 106 -6.13 20.96 -16.53
CA ARG A 106 -7.32 21.80 -16.37
C ARG A 106 -8.18 21.96 -17.63
N LYS A 107 -7.59 21.81 -18.82
CA LYS A 107 -8.35 21.90 -20.08
C LYS A 107 -8.99 20.57 -20.50
N LEU A 108 -8.70 19.48 -19.78
CA LEU A 108 -9.41 18.22 -19.95
C LEU A 108 -10.70 18.30 -19.13
N SER A 109 -11.83 18.18 -19.80
CA SER A 109 -13.18 18.44 -19.28
C SER A 109 -13.74 17.38 -18.31
N ARG A 110 -12.94 16.41 -17.88
CA ARG A 110 -13.39 15.30 -17.01
C ARG A 110 -12.45 15.13 -15.82
N PRO A 111 -12.91 14.50 -14.73
CA PRO A 111 -12.09 14.18 -13.58
C PRO A 111 -10.76 13.51 -13.94
N TYR A 112 -9.74 13.82 -13.16
CA TYR A 112 -8.42 13.23 -13.24
C TYR A 112 -7.76 13.29 -11.88
N LEU A 113 -7.04 12.23 -11.54
CA LEU A 113 -6.25 12.16 -10.31
C LEU A 113 -4.78 12.15 -10.69
N ILE A 114 -4.01 13.13 -10.20
CA ILE A 114 -2.56 13.17 -10.34
C ILE A 114 -1.96 12.74 -9.01
N VAL A 115 -1.17 11.67 -9.02
CA VAL A 115 -0.49 11.16 -7.83
C VAL A 115 0.97 10.83 -8.14
N GLU A 116 1.76 10.68 -7.09
CA GLU A 116 3.16 10.27 -7.22
C GLU A 116 3.27 8.94 -7.99
N PHE A 117 4.35 8.79 -8.77
CA PHE A 117 4.66 7.48 -9.33
C PHE A 117 5.28 6.62 -8.23
N VAL A 118 4.58 5.56 -7.87
CA VAL A 118 5.09 4.55 -6.95
C VAL A 118 5.89 3.51 -7.74
N GLU A 119 7.19 3.46 -7.47
CA GLU A 119 8.16 2.60 -8.16
C GLU A 119 8.03 1.11 -7.75
N ASN A 120 8.79 0.23 -8.40
CA ASN A 120 8.97 -1.21 -8.10
C ASN A 120 7.73 -2.14 -8.11
N GLY A 121 6.58 -1.66 -8.54
CA GLY A 121 5.45 -2.53 -8.87
C GLY A 121 4.46 -2.74 -7.73
N THR A 122 3.53 -3.67 -7.92
CA THR A 122 2.49 -4.03 -6.93
C THR A 122 2.95 -5.17 -6.01
N LEU A 123 2.22 -5.36 -4.91
CA LEU A 123 2.44 -6.50 -4.03
C LEU A 123 2.17 -7.83 -4.74
N LYS A 124 1.22 -7.89 -5.69
CA LYS A 124 1.02 -9.08 -6.54
C LYS A 124 2.25 -9.39 -7.38
N GLU A 125 2.88 -8.39 -8.00
CA GLU A 125 4.12 -8.60 -8.76
C GLU A 125 5.26 -9.09 -7.86
N PHE A 126 5.38 -8.55 -6.65
CA PHE A 126 6.32 -9.05 -5.65
C PHE A 126 6.02 -10.49 -5.23
N TYR A 127 4.75 -10.80 -4.94
CA TYR A 127 4.28 -12.14 -4.61
C TYR A 127 4.59 -13.16 -5.71
N ASN A 128 4.34 -12.81 -6.97
CA ASN A 128 4.66 -13.69 -8.09
C ASN A 128 6.16 -14.00 -8.15
N ARG A 129 7.04 -13.01 -7.94
CA ARG A 129 8.49 -13.22 -7.88
C ARG A 129 8.91 -14.11 -6.70
N VAL A 130 8.27 -13.93 -5.54
CA VAL A 130 8.50 -14.78 -4.36
C VAL A 130 8.19 -16.25 -4.67
N ILE A 131 7.11 -16.52 -5.40
CA ILE A 131 6.75 -17.86 -5.87
C ILE A 131 7.76 -18.36 -6.90
N ASP A 132 8.06 -17.56 -7.92
CA ASP A 132 8.92 -17.95 -9.04
C ASP A 132 10.34 -18.31 -8.57
N GLU A 133 10.86 -17.60 -7.56
CA GLU A 133 12.17 -17.85 -6.96
C GLU A 133 12.12 -18.87 -5.80
N GLU A 134 10.93 -19.40 -5.47
CA GLU A 134 10.70 -20.32 -4.35
C GLU A 134 11.29 -19.83 -3.01
N MET A 135 11.23 -18.53 -2.75
CA MET A 135 11.86 -17.87 -1.60
C MET A 135 10.86 -17.58 -0.48
N PRO A 136 10.72 -18.43 0.56
CA PRO A 136 9.81 -18.13 1.65
C PRO A 136 10.21 -16.84 2.38
N LEU A 137 9.24 -15.97 2.63
CA LEU A 137 9.46 -14.68 3.26
C LEU A 137 9.90 -14.84 4.73
N PRO A 138 10.98 -14.16 5.16
CA PRO A 138 11.35 -14.10 6.58
C PRO A 138 10.23 -13.47 7.43
N ASN A 139 10.06 -13.93 8.66
CA ASN A 139 9.02 -13.42 9.58
C ASN A 139 9.19 -11.93 9.86
N ARG A 140 10.43 -11.45 9.89
CA ARG A 140 10.70 -10.01 10.07
C ARG A 140 10.31 -9.18 8.85
N VAL A 141 10.30 -9.77 7.64
CA VAL A 141 9.78 -9.12 6.43
C VAL A 141 8.26 -9.10 6.45
N LEU A 142 7.63 -10.23 6.78
CA LEU A 142 6.17 -10.30 6.94
C LEU A 142 5.67 -9.29 8.00
N CYS A 143 6.32 -9.23 9.16
CA CYS A 143 6.02 -8.24 10.20
C CYS A 143 6.24 -6.80 9.69
N GLY A 144 7.32 -6.54 8.95
CA GLY A 144 7.62 -5.23 8.35
C GLY A 144 6.64 -4.79 7.25
N PHE A 145 5.96 -5.73 6.58
CA PHE A 145 4.87 -5.41 5.65
C PHE A 145 3.55 -5.15 6.38
N PHE A 146 3.34 -5.82 7.50
CA PHE A 146 2.14 -5.63 8.30
C PHE A 146 2.19 -4.35 9.15
N PHE A 147 3.40 -3.95 9.57
CA PHE A 147 3.67 -2.81 10.43
C PHE A 147 5.01 -2.16 10.08
N CYS A 148 4.97 -0.87 9.79
CA CYS A 148 6.18 -0.06 9.77
C CYS A 148 6.43 0.50 11.17
N PRO A 149 7.45 0.02 11.91
CA PRO A 149 7.80 0.62 13.19
C PRO A 149 8.26 2.07 12.96
N TYR A 150 7.68 3.02 13.69
CA TYR A 150 7.92 4.46 13.60
C TYR A 150 8.82 4.96 14.76
N PRO A 151 10.16 4.81 14.75
CA PRO A 151 11.00 5.42 15.78
C PRO A 151 11.17 6.95 15.71
N ASP A 152 10.89 7.68 14.62
CA ASP A 152 11.09 9.14 14.59
C ASP A 152 10.07 9.91 13.73
N ARG A 153 9.26 10.76 14.37
CA ARG A 153 8.28 11.71 13.77
C ARG A 153 8.93 12.84 12.95
N LYS A 154 9.89 12.54 12.09
CA LYS A 154 10.33 13.50 11.07
C LYS A 154 9.41 13.36 9.88
N ILE A 155 8.54 14.35 9.70
CA ILE A 155 7.79 14.59 8.47
C ILE A 155 8.79 14.37 7.33
N PRO A 156 8.57 13.39 6.43
CA PRO A 156 9.43 13.26 5.28
C PRO A 156 9.44 14.62 4.57
N GLU A 157 10.62 15.14 4.22
CA GLU A 157 10.74 16.34 3.40
C GLU A 157 10.21 16.00 1.99
N TYR A 158 8.90 15.87 1.87
CA TYR A 158 8.25 15.78 0.58
C TYR A 158 8.47 17.12 -0.12
N PRO A 159 8.75 17.12 -1.44
CA PRO A 159 8.84 18.36 -2.20
C PRO A 159 7.58 19.19 -1.93
N PRO A 160 7.70 20.52 -1.76
CA PRO A 160 6.69 21.34 -1.13
C PRO A 160 5.31 21.10 -1.77
N PHE A 161 4.44 20.43 -1.03
CA PHE A 161 3.02 20.49 -1.25
C PHE A 161 2.61 21.94 -0.99
N THR A 162 1.96 22.60 -1.94
CA THR A 162 1.26 23.85 -1.67
C THR A 162 -0.22 23.64 -1.99
N PRO A 163 -1.02 23.39 -0.94
CA PRO A 163 -1.96 24.37 -0.42
C PRO A 163 -1.43 24.94 0.91
N GLU A 164 -1.87 26.14 1.31
CA GLU A 164 -1.30 26.91 2.43
C GLU A 164 -1.44 26.28 3.85
N GLN A 165 -1.72 24.98 3.96
CA GLN A 165 -1.95 24.26 5.21
C GLN A 165 -0.79 23.31 5.55
N PRO A 166 -0.34 23.27 6.81
CA PRO A 166 0.62 22.27 7.26
C PRO A 166 0.05 20.86 7.05
N LEU A 167 0.91 19.92 6.67
CA LEU A 167 0.54 18.51 6.59
C LEU A 167 0.18 18.03 8.00
N PRO A 168 -1.00 17.43 8.22
CA PRO A 168 -1.27 16.76 9.48
C PRO A 168 -0.28 15.60 9.62
N LEU A 169 0.29 15.43 10.80
CA LEU A 169 0.98 14.19 11.15
C LEU A 169 -0.06 13.06 11.18
N GLU A 170 0.33 11.88 10.73
CA GLU A 170 -0.48 10.68 10.96
C GLU A 170 -0.51 10.41 12.47
N GLU A 171 -1.71 10.48 13.06
CA GLU A 171 -1.96 10.20 14.46
C GLU A 171 -3.05 9.14 14.54
N ILE A 172 -2.90 8.20 15.47
CA ILE A 172 -4.00 7.32 15.83
C ILE A 172 -5.07 8.24 16.45
N PRO A 173 -6.31 8.24 15.94
CA PRO A 173 -7.35 9.05 16.54
C PRO A 173 -7.56 8.59 17.99
N ASP A 174 -7.27 9.46 18.95
CA ASP A 174 -7.69 9.27 20.34
C ASP A 174 -9.22 9.15 20.36
N GLU A 175 -9.76 8.28 21.22
CA GLU A 175 -11.18 8.37 21.57
C GLU A 175 -11.43 9.78 22.10
N ASP A 176 -12.41 10.52 21.55
CA ASP A 176 -12.70 11.85 22.06
C ASP A 176 -13.14 11.76 23.55
N GLU A 177 -13.09 12.87 24.30
CA GLU A 177 -13.49 12.89 25.73
C GLU A 177 -14.93 12.38 25.99
N GLY A 178 -15.73 12.16 24.93
CA GLY A 178 -17.06 11.55 24.96
C GLY A 178 -17.11 10.06 24.56
N GLY A 179 -15.97 9.41 24.32
CA GLY A 179 -15.88 8.00 23.88
C GLY A 179 -16.35 7.77 22.44
N ASN A 180 -16.36 8.81 21.60
CA ASN A 180 -16.66 8.63 20.18
C ASN A 180 -15.36 8.30 19.45
N GLY A 181 -15.32 7.09 18.87
CA GLY A 181 -14.23 6.66 18.00
C GLY A 181 -14.12 7.50 16.71
N PRO A 182 -13.25 7.09 15.77
CA PRO A 182 -13.05 7.83 14.53
C PRO A 182 -14.37 8.10 13.80
N ARG A 183 -14.67 9.38 13.55
CA ARG A 183 -15.93 9.84 12.96
C ARG A 183 -16.20 9.32 11.55
N ALA A 184 -15.15 8.89 10.83
CA ALA A 184 -15.28 8.31 9.49
C ALA A 184 -15.02 6.80 9.57
N GLN A 185 -16.00 6.00 9.14
CA GLN A 185 -15.90 4.55 9.12
C GLN A 185 -15.60 4.05 7.71
N TRP A 186 -14.56 4.63 7.11
CA TRP A 186 -14.18 4.32 5.75
C TRP A 186 -13.63 2.90 5.60
N VAL A 187 -14.28 2.13 4.74
CA VAL A 187 -13.76 0.87 4.23
C VAL A 187 -13.14 1.13 2.87
N HIS A 188 -11.94 0.59 2.63
CA HIS A 188 -11.25 0.73 1.34
C HIS A 188 -12.07 0.15 0.18
N GLY A 189 -12.78 -0.96 0.45
CA GLY A 189 -13.74 -1.59 -0.46
C GLY A 189 -13.12 -2.41 -1.59
N ASN A 190 -11.80 -2.40 -1.74
CA ASN A 190 -11.08 -3.14 -2.78
C ASN A 190 -9.60 -3.38 -2.42
N MET A 191 -9.33 -3.72 -1.15
CA MET A 191 -7.97 -3.92 -0.68
C MET A 191 -7.46 -5.32 -1.09
N THR A 192 -6.91 -5.45 -2.31
CA THR A 192 -6.37 -6.69 -2.89
C THR A 192 -4.86 -6.63 -3.12
N MET A 193 -4.15 -7.71 -3.48
CA MET A 193 -2.70 -7.60 -3.80
C MET A 193 -2.40 -6.77 -5.07
N ASP A 194 -3.40 -6.57 -5.94
CA ASP A 194 -3.29 -5.76 -7.16
C ASP A 194 -3.56 -4.27 -6.89
N ASN A 195 -4.47 -3.99 -5.95
CA ASN A 195 -4.93 -2.64 -5.58
C ASN A 195 -4.46 -2.18 -4.20
N SER A 196 -3.71 -3.02 -3.49
CA SER A 196 -3.04 -2.68 -2.25
C SER A 196 -1.55 -2.73 -2.52
N GLN A 197 -0.89 -1.64 -2.15
CA GLN A 197 0.55 -1.63 -1.98
C GLN A 197 1.28 -1.74 -3.32
N ARG A 198 1.42 -0.60 -3.99
CA ARG A 198 2.68 -0.42 -4.72
C ARG A 198 3.78 -0.20 -3.70
N ILE A 199 4.98 -0.69 -4.02
CA ILE A 199 6.15 -0.62 -3.13
C ILE A 199 6.91 0.68 -3.42
N PRO A 200 6.56 1.86 -2.85
CA PRO A 200 7.34 3.07 -3.04
C PRO A 200 8.74 2.82 -2.56
N LEU A 201 9.65 2.75 -3.52
CA LEU A 201 11.02 2.92 -3.16
C LEU A 201 11.84 3.51 -4.28
N TYR A 202 12.47 4.64 -3.96
CA TYR A 202 13.35 5.39 -4.84
C TYR A 202 14.35 4.43 -5.52
N LYS A 203 14.11 4.12 -6.79
CA LYS A 203 15.08 3.46 -7.65
C LYS A 203 16.20 4.46 -7.86
N PHE A 204 17.29 4.28 -7.12
CA PHE A 204 18.58 4.87 -7.48
C PHE A 204 19.15 4.15 -8.71
N GLY A 205 18.51 4.36 -9.86
CA GLY A 205 19.06 4.03 -11.17
C GLY A 205 20.03 5.13 -11.60
N ARG A 206 21.23 4.75 -12.03
CA ARG A 206 22.26 5.64 -12.58
C ARG A 206 21.68 6.57 -13.65
N VAL A 207 21.33 7.79 -13.27
CA VAL A 207 21.46 8.94 -14.18
C VAL A 207 22.92 9.40 -14.07
N PRO A 208 23.65 9.76 -15.13
CA PRO A 208 25.07 10.13 -14.99
C PRO A 208 25.34 11.49 -14.28
N SER A 209 24.37 12.12 -13.61
CA SER A 209 24.48 13.53 -13.18
C SER A 209 24.01 13.89 -11.76
N TRP A 210 23.63 12.91 -10.91
CA TRP A 210 23.11 13.16 -9.55
C TRP A 210 24.17 13.04 -8.45
N GLU A 211 25.45 12.86 -8.81
CA GLU A 211 26.58 12.69 -7.88
C GLU A 211 26.91 13.94 -7.04
N ASN A 212 26.25 15.08 -7.26
CA ASN A 212 26.58 16.36 -6.62
C ASN A 212 25.46 16.98 -5.76
N LEU A 213 24.44 16.23 -5.34
CA LEU A 213 23.43 16.73 -4.39
C LEU A 213 23.83 16.39 -2.93
N PRO A 214 23.96 17.39 -2.03
CA PRO A 214 24.37 17.13 -0.65
C PRO A 214 23.24 16.53 0.20
N SER A 215 23.58 15.45 0.93
CA SER A 215 23.01 14.99 2.21
C SER A 215 21.56 14.47 2.35
N LEU A 216 20.78 14.29 1.29
CA LEU A 216 19.44 13.62 1.38
C LEU A 216 19.34 12.27 0.64
N ALA A 217 20.46 11.75 0.14
CA ALA A 217 20.54 10.40 -0.41
C ALA A 217 20.67 9.37 0.73
N ARG A 218 19.56 9.05 1.42
CA ARG A 218 19.52 7.91 2.34
C ARG A 218 19.38 6.62 1.54
N ASN A 219 20.08 5.57 1.96
CA ASN A 219 19.83 4.23 1.46
C ASN A 219 18.34 3.94 1.70
N PRO A 220 17.60 3.41 0.73
CA PRO A 220 16.18 3.18 0.94
C PRO A 220 15.86 2.14 2.01
N LEU A 221 16.85 1.32 2.36
CA LEU A 221 16.84 0.47 3.54
C LEU A 221 17.62 1.12 4.70
N ASP A 222 17.39 2.41 4.98
CA ASP A 222 17.89 3.09 6.18
C ASP A 222 16.77 3.35 7.19
N GLY A 223 17.14 3.36 8.47
CA GLY A 223 16.21 3.65 9.56
C GLY A 223 15.12 2.59 9.70
N GLU A 224 13.88 3.02 9.62
CA GLU A 224 12.64 2.25 9.89
C GLU A 224 12.37 1.18 8.83
N HIS A 225 12.74 1.48 7.59
CA HIS A 225 12.53 0.63 6.41
C HIS A 225 13.74 -0.25 6.08
N ILE A 226 14.61 -0.52 7.06
CA ILE A 226 15.83 -1.32 6.85
C ILE A 226 15.53 -2.75 6.39
N LEU A 227 14.35 -3.29 6.70
CA LEU A 227 13.97 -4.68 6.36
C LEU A 227 13.00 -4.77 5.20
N THR A 228 12.13 -3.78 5.07
CA THR A 228 11.07 -3.76 4.06
C THR A 228 10.96 -2.35 3.50
N PRO A 229 10.76 -2.22 2.18
CA PRO A 229 10.36 -0.95 1.61
C PRO A 229 9.02 -0.48 2.20
N THR A 230 8.78 0.83 2.21
CA THR A 230 7.46 1.37 2.55
C THR A 230 6.43 0.79 1.58
N LEU A 231 5.22 0.51 2.07
CA LEU A 231 4.08 0.06 1.27
C LEU A 231 3.07 1.19 1.17
N LYS A 232 2.50 1.43 -0.02
CA LYS A 232 1.47 2.46 -0.23
C LYS A 232 0.16 1.89 -0.72
N LEU A 233 -0.90 2.08 0.07
CA LEU A 233 -2.27 1.86 -0.39
C LEU A 233 -2.61 2.83 -1.53
N ILE A 234 -3.28 2.30 -2.55
CA ILE A 234 -3.68 2.98 -3.78
C ILE A 234 -5.15 2.62 -4.08
N ASP A 235 -5.75 3.26 -5.07
CA ASP A 235 -7.06 2.87 -5.63
C ASP A 235 -8.23 2.98 -4.64
N PHE A 236 -8.52 4.20 -4.20
CA PHE A 236 -9.63 4.51 -3.28
C PHE A 236 -10.99 4.66 -3.99
N GLY A 237 -11.12 4.20 -5.24
CA GLY A 237 -12.36 4.33 -6.04
C GLY A 237 -13.55 3.55 -5.47
N ALA A 238 -13.28 2.48 -4.71
CA ALA A 238 -14.29 1.63 -4.09
C ALA A 238 -14.59 2.00 -2.62
N VAL A 239 -14.01 3.08 -2.09
CA VAL A 239 -14.20 3.47 -0.69
C VAL A 239 -15.69 3.66 -0.41
N TYR A 240 -16.15 3.24 0.76
CA TYR A 240 -17.48 3.55 1.26
C TYR A 240 -17.46 3.78 2.77
N ASP A 241 -18.49 4.46 3.29
CA ASP A 241 -18.67 4.63 4.73
C ASP A 241 -19.47 3.44 5.25
N ALA A 242 -18.92 2.71 6.21
CA ALA A 242 -19.59 1.58 6.82
C ALA A 242 -20.38 2.06 8.05
N GLU A 243 -21.70 1.88 8.01
CA GLU A 243 -22.58 2.22 9.12
C GLU A 243 -23.06 0.95 9.81
N ASP A 244 -22.76 0.82 11.10
CA ASP A 244 -23.35 -0.17 11.98
C ASP A 244 -23.79 0.55 13.27
N PRO A 245 -25.11 0.58 13.58
CA PRO A 245 -25.62 1.26 14.77
C PRO A 245 -25.02 0.74 16.08
N ASP A 246 -24.62 -0.52 16.09
CA ASP A 246 -24.13 -1.22 17.29
C ASP A 246 -22.59 -1.29 17.33
N LYS A 247 -21.90 -1.04 16.21
CA LYS A 247 -20.43 -1.15 16.08
C LYS A 247 -19.78 0.13 15.56
N ARG A 248 -19.10 0.84 16.46
CA ARG A 248 -18.45 2.14 16.18
C ARG A 248 -17.14 2.06 15.40
N ASP A 249 -16.59 0.87 15.17
CA ASP A 249 -15.31 0.63 14.51
C ASP A 249 -15.41 -0.36 13.33
N ILE A 250 -16.61 -0.58 12.82
CA ILE A 250 -16.88 -1.58 11.77
C ILE A 250 -16.05 -1.32 10.50
N GLY A 251 -15.81 -0.06 10.14
CA GLY A 251 -14.98 0.29 8.99
C GLY A 251 -13.53 -0.13 9.18
N VAL A 252 -12.98 0.17 10.37
CA VAL A 252 -11.62 -0.22 10.77
C VAL A 252 -11.48 -1.74 10.80
N LYS A 253 -12.43 -2.44 11.41
CA LYS A 253 -12.44 -3.91 11.52
C LYS A 253 -12.57 -4.62 10.18
N THR A 254 -13.21 -3.98 9.20
CA THR A 254 -13.28 -4.50 7.83
C THR A 254 -11.95 -4.34 7.11
N ASN A 255 -11.30 -3.18 7.24
CA ASN A 255 -9.94 -3.00 6.69
C ASN A 255 -8.92 -3.94 7.35
N ILE A 256 -8.98 -4.16 8.67
CA ILE A 256 -8.12 -5.12 9.38
C ILE A 256 -8.30 -6.54 8.82
N TYR A 257 -9.53 -6.92 8.49
CA TYR A 257 -9.82 -8.21 7.90
C TYR A 257 -9.18 -8.36 6.51
N ASP A 258 -9.26 -7.33 5.66
CA ASP A 258 -8.64 -7.34 4.34
C ASP A 258 -7.10 -7.35 4.40
N ILE A 259 -6.48 -6.59 5.32
CA ILE A 259 -5.03 -6.66 5.53
C ILE A 259 -4.64 -8.06 6.04
N GLY A 260 -5.42 -8.64 6.95
CA GLY A 260 -5.23 -10.01 7.43
C GLY A 260 -5.24 -11.03 6.28
N ARG A 261 -6.10 -10.83 5.27
CA ARG A 261 -6.14 -11.66 4.06
C ARG A 261 -4.87 -11.57 3.24
N ILE A 262 -4.39 -10.35 2.99
CA ILE A 262 -3.11 -10.13 2.29
C ILE A 262 -1.98 -10.83 3.04
N MET A 263 -1.94 -10.68 4.37
CA MET A 263 -0.92 -11.33 5.19
C MET A 263 -1.01 -12.86 5.17
N ARG A 264 -2.22 -13.43 5.20
CA ARG A 264 -2.43 -14.88 5.02
C ARG A 264 -1.79 -15.34 3.71
N ILE A 265 -2.11 -14.67 2.59
CA ILE A 265 -1.59 -15.02 1.26
C ILE A 265 -0.06 -14.95 1.23
N LEU A 266 0.54 -13.89 1.79
CA LEU A 266 2.00 -13.77 1.86
C LEU A 266 2.66 -14.84 2.74
N MET A 267 1.97 -15.31 3.78
CA MET A 267 2.46 -16.33 4.71
C MET A 267 2.35 -17.75 4.14
N THR A 268 1.23 -18.05 3.47
CA THR A 268 0.93 -19.40 2.95
C THR A 268 1.39 -19.61 1.52
N LEU A 269 1.62 -18.53 0.77
CA LEU A 269 1.79 -18.52 -0.68
C LEU A 269 0.62 -19.19 -1.43
N ASP A 270 -0.56 -19.13 -0.84
CA ASP A 270 -1.82 -19.57 -1.40
C ASP A 270 -2.70 -18.35 -1.64
N ASP A 271 -3.01 -18.05 -2.91
CA ASP A 271 -3.74 -16.86 -3.32
C ASP A 271 -5.26 -17.03 -3.34
N GLU A 272 -5.81 -18.08 -2.73
CA GLU A 272 -7.25 -18.21 -2.51
C GLU A 272 -7.79 -17.00 -1.73
N TRP A 273 -8.61 -16.18 -2.37
CA TRP A 273 -9.06 -14.92 -1.78
C TRP A 273 -10.07 -15.14 -0.64
N ASP A 274 -11.03 -16.04 -0.84
CA ASP A 274 -12.13 -16.32 0.09
C ASP A 274 -12.16 -17.80 0.50
N PRO A 275 -11.14 -18.28 1.23
CA PRO A 275 -11.12 -19.65 1.72
C PRO A 275 -12.27 -19.89 2.71
N ALA A 276 -12.75 -21.13 2.76
CA ALA A 276 -13.78 -21.53 3.71
C ALA A 276 -13.28 -21.35 5.15
N PRO A 277 -14.05 -20.70 6.05
CA PRO A 277 -13.63 -20.50 7.41
C PRO A 277 -13.60 -21.82 8.19
N GLY A 278 -12.71 -21.90 9.17
CA GLY A 278 -12.60 -23.02 10.11
C GLY A 278 -12.45 -22.55 11.55
N ASP A 279 -12.86 -23.39 12.50
CA ASP A 279 -12.70 -23.12 13.92
C ASP A 279 -11.25 -23.36 14.35
N VAL A 280 -10.65 -22.36 14.99
CA VAL A 280 -9.30 -22.43 15.55
C VAL A 280 -9.33 -22.14 17.04
N THR A 281 -8.37 -22.69 17.78
CA THR A 281 -8.15 -22.34 19.19
C THR A 281 -6.75 -21.78 19.36
N VAL A 282 -6.68 -20.56 19.89
CA VAL A 282 -5.44 -19.79 20.07
C VAL A 282 -5.37 -19.17 21.46
N GLU A 283 -4.16 -18.91 21.94
CA GLU A 283 -3.93 -18.21 23.21
C GLU A 283 -3.77 -16.70 22.95
N ILE A 284 -4.61 -15.89 23.57
CA ILE A 284 -4.56 -14.42 23.50
C ILE A 284 -4.47 -13.90 24.93
N ASP A 285 -3.36 -13.25 25.26
CA ASP A 285 -3.05 -12.72 26.59
C ASP A 285 -3.23 -13.75 27.73
N GLY A 286 -2.79 -14.99 27.48
CA GLY A 286 -2.88 -16.10 28.45
C GLY A 286 -4.26 -16.75 28.54
N VAL A 287 -5.21 -16.37 27.68
CA VAL A 287 -6.56 -16.93 27.63
C VAL A 287 -6.76 -17.70 26.32
N GLN A 288 -7.14 -18.96 26.43
CA GLN A 288 -7.54 -19.78 25.28
C GLN A 288 -8.88 -19.29 24.73
N ARG A 289 -8.93 -18.98 23.44
CA ARG A 289 -10.14 -18.56 22.73
C ARG A 289 -10.35 -19.42 21.50
N THR A 290 -11.60 -19.80 21.26
CA THR A 290 -12.01 -20.56 20.07
C THR A 290 -12.94 -19.70 19.23
N PHE A 291 -12.65 -19.55 17.94
CA PHE A 291 -13.47 -18.79 16.99
C PHE A 291 -13.25 -19.27 15.55
N ALA A 292 -14.23 -19.00 14.69
CA ALA A 292 -14.12 -19.26 13.26
C ALA A 292 -13.30 -18.16 12.56
N THR A 293 -12.39 -18.56 11.66
CA THR A 293 -11.53 -17.63 10.91
C THR A 293 -11.33 -18.10 9.48
N ALA A 294 -11.25 -17.17 8.53
CA ALA A 294 -10.89 -17.45 7.14
C ALA A 294 -9.39 -17.78 6.98
N ALA A 295 -8.58 -17.57 8.01
CA ALA A 295 -7.17 -17.95 8.02
C ALA A 295 -6.90 -19.35 8.61
N ALA A 296 -7.92 -20.20 8.71
CA ALA A 296 -7.81 -21.49 9.41
C ALA A 296 -6.73 -22.43 8.84
N SER A 297 -6.34 -22.26 7.57
CA SER A 297 -5.20 -22.98 6.97
C SER A 297 -3.85 -22.71 7.63
N LEU A 298 -3.72 -21.61 8.40
CA LEU A 298 -2.53 -21.34 9.22
C LEU A 298 -2.53 -22.14 10.53
N HIS A 299 -3.64 -22.79 10.90
CA HIS A 299 -3.79 -23.62 12.10
C HIS A 299 -3.74 -25.11 11.69
N PRO A 300 -2.53 -25.66 11.49
CA PRO A 300 -1.72 -26.16 12.59
C PRO A 300 -0.25 -25.74 12.48
N THR A 301 0.33 -25.18 13.56
CA THR A 301 1.72 -24.67 13.58
C THR A 301 2.78 -25.69 13.13
N SER A 302 2.50 -26.98 13.21
CA SER A 302 3.37 -28.06 12.70
C SER A 302 3.56 -28.03 11.18
N GLU A 303 2.59 -27.53 10.42
CA GLU A 303 2.68 -27.40 8.96
C GLU A 303 3.49 -26.18 8.53
N TRP A 304 3.63 -25.21 9.43
CA TRP A 304 4.32 -23.95 9.20
C TRP A 304 5.51 -23.75 10.15
N PRO A 305 6.51 -24.67 10.20
CA PRO A 305 7.60 -24.64 11.18
C PRO A 305 8.53 -23.42 11.03
N ASN A 306 8.41 -22.69 9.91
CA ASN A 306 9.18 -21.48 9.62
C ASN A 306 8.43 -20.19 9.95
N LEU A 307 7.12 -20.26 10.25
CA LEU A 307 6.30 -19.10 10.55
C LEU A 307 6.21 -18.88 12.05
N ASP A 308 6.27 -17.61 12.45
CA ASP A 308 6.20 -17.19 13.84
C ASP A 308 4.78 -17.44 14.40
N PRO A 309 4.63 -18.22 15.50
CA PRO A 309 3.33 -18.49 16.10
C PRO A 309 2.53 -17.26 16.52
N ASP A 310 3.21 -16.18 16.93
CA ASP A 310 2.49 -14.95 17.30
C ASP A 310 1.98 -14.24 16.05
N LEU A 311 2.74 -14.25 14.95
CA LEU A 311 2.29 -13.67 13.68
C LEU A 311 1.11 -14.45 13.11
N ILE A 312 1.15 -15.79 13.19
CA ILE A 312 0.02 -16.66 12.87
C ILE A 312 -1.20 -16.25 13.70
N THR A 313 -1.04 -16.13 15.02
CA THR A 313 -2.14 -15.73 15.92
C THR A 313 -2.73 -14.37 15.53
N ILE A 314 -1.89 -13.39 15.22
CA ILE A 314 -2.33 -12.05 14.78
C ILE A 314 -3.18 -12.16 13.50
N VAL A 315 -2.71 -12.89 12.48
CA VAL A 315 -3.45 -13.05 11.21
C VAL A 315 -4.76 -13.83 11.40
N LEU A 316 -4.75 -14.89 12.22
CA LEU A 316 -5.96 -15.64 12.58
C LEU A 316 -7.02 -14.71 13.19
N CYS A 317 -6.62 -13.82 14.11
CA CYS A 317 -7.53 -12.86 14.74
C CYS A 317 -8.01 -11.79 13.75
N CYS A 318 -7.13 -11.27 12.88
CA CYS A 318 -7.53 -10.29 11.87
C CYS A 318 -8.62 -10.84 10.94
N GLN A 319 -8.52 -12.13 10.56
CA GLN A 319 -9.47 -12.81 9.69
C GLN A 319 -10.61 -13.55 10.42
N ALA A 320 -10.86 -13.23 11.68
CA ALA A 320 -12.00 -13.80 12.42
C ALA A 320 -13.32 -13.47 11.70
N VAL A 321 -14.20 -14.47 11.57
CA VAL A 321 -15.52 -14.32 10.92
C VAL A 321 -16.36 -13.33 11.71
N ASP A 322 -16.43 -13.53 13.02
CA ASP A 322 -17.06 -12.58 13.93
C ASP A 322 -16.15 -11.35 14.12
N VAL A 323 -16.71 -10.18 13.82
CA VAL A 323 -16.05 -8.87 13.94
C VAL A 323 -15.54 -8.62 15.35
N ASP A 324 -16.24 -9.10 16.38
CA ASP A 324 -15.89 -8.82 17.78
C ASP A 324 -14.65 -9.62 18.24
N ASN A 325 -14.27 -10.65 17.49
CA ASN A 325 -13.04 -11.40 17.69
C ASN A 325 -11.84 -10.80 16.92
N ARG A 326 -12.06 -9.81 16.06
CA ARG A 326 -10.96 -9.10 15.38
C ARG A 326 -10.31 -8.12 16.36
N PRO A 327 -8.99 -7.86 16.27
CA PRO A 327 -8.32 -6.90 17.15
C PRO A 327 -8.79 -5.47 16.84
N SER A 328 -8.77 -4.57 17.83
CA SER A 328 -8.82 -3.13 17.54
C SER A 328 -7.53 -2.68 16.86
N LEU A 329 -7.52 -1.47 16.27
CA LEU A 329 -6.29 -0.94 15.68
C LEU A 329 -5.16 -0.82 16.71
N GLU A 330 -5.49 -0.34 17.92
CA GLU A 330 -4.53 -0.23 19.03
C GLU A 330 -3.96 -1.60 19.44
N GLN A 331 -4.83 -2.62 19.58
CA GLN A 331 -4.41 -3.98 19.93
C GLN A 331 -3.49 -4.57 18.85
N LEU A 332 -3.84 -4.36 17.57
CA LEU A 332 -3.04 -4.83 16.44
C LEU A 332 -1.66 -4.14 16.42
N MET A 333 -1.61 -2.82 16.56
CA MET A 333 -0.37 -2.06 16.61
C MET A 333 0.51 -2.49 17.78
N HIS A 334 -0.07 -2.65 18.96
CA HIS A 334 0.67 -3.11 20.15
C HIS A 334 1.25 -4.52 19.93
N ALA A 335 0.49 -5.43 19.32
CA ALA A 335 0.96 -6.79 19.04
C ALA A 335 2.13 -6.79 18.04
N LEU A 336 2.02 -6.01 16.97
CA LEU A 336 3.04 -5.90 15.93
C LEU A 336 4.30 -5.17 16.41
N ASP A 337 4.16 -4.11 17.21
CA ASP A 337 5.31 -3.41 17.81
C ASP A 337 6.08 -4.32 18.78
N ARG A 338 5.35 -5.06 19.64
CA ARG A 338 5.96 -6.08 20.52
C ARG A 338 6.73 -7.11 19.70
N GLN A 339 6.16 -7.56 18.58
CA GLN A 339 6.82 -8.52 17.69
C GLN A 339 8.11 -7.93 17.10
N ALA A 340 8.03 -6.73 16.51
CA ALA A 340 9.15 -6.06 15.86
C ALA A 340 10.31 -5.74 16.82
N THR A 341 9.98 -5.32 18.05
CA THR A 341 10.97 -4.92 19.06
C THR A 341 11.64 -6.12 19.75
N THR A 342 10.92 -7.23 19.96
CA THR A 342 11.45 -8.38 20.71
C THR A 342 12.07 -9.47 19.83
N LYS A 343 11.57 -9.67 18.60
CA LYS A 343 11.93 -10.81 17.76
C LYS A 343 12.87 -10.45 16.62
N ASN A 344 14.12 -10.19 16.98
CA ASN A 344 15.18 -10.03 15.99
C ASN A 344 15.78 -11.39 15.56
N HIS A 345 16.72 -11.37 14.60
CA HIS A 345 17.37 -12.59 14.10
C HIS A 345 18.02 -13.47 15.19
N THR A 346 18.50 -12.88 16.28
CA THR A 346 19.10 -13.65 17.38
C THR A 346 18.05 -14.43 18.17
N TRP A 347 16.84 -13.88 18.29
CA TRP A 347 15.69 -14.55 18.89
C TRP A 347 15.30 -15.76 18.05
N TYR A 348 15.06 -15.60 16.75
CA TYR A 348 14.71 -16.72 15.85
C TYR A 348 15.77 -17.82 15.84
N ARG A 349 17.06 -17.45 15.88
CA ARG A 349 18.15 -18.41 16.02
C ARG A 349 18.09 -19.20 17.33
N ARG A 350 17.79 -18.54 18.46
CA ARG A 350 17.67 -19.19 19.78
C ARG A 350 16.46 -20.12 19.84
N GLN A 351 15.37 -19.74 19.19
CA GLN A 351 14.17 -20.57 19.04
C GLN A 351 14.34 -21.70 18.02
N LYS A 352 15.50 -21.80 17.35
CA LYS A 352 15.84 -22.87 16.40
C LYS A 352 14.90 -22.96 15.20
N PHE A 353 14.35 -21.82 14.75
CA PHE A 353 13.57 -21.77 13.51
C PHE A 353 14.40 -22.29 12.34
N PRO A 354 13.90 -23.19 11.48
CA PRO A 354 14.72 -23.75 10.40
C PRO A 354 15.29 -22.68 9.46
N THR A 355 14.53 -21.60 9.23
CA THR A 355 14.87 -20.45 8.39
C THR A 355 15.60 -19.32 9.13
N TRP A 356 16.04 -19.48 10.39
CA TRP A 356 16.61 -18.35 11.16
C TRP A 356 17.76 -17.58 10.47
N ARG A 357 18.48 -18.22 9.53
CA ARG A 357 19.55 -17.58 8.75
C ARG A 357 19.02 -16.50 7.80
N THR A 358 17.81 -16.66 7.26
CA THR A 358 17.16 -15.67 6.38
C THR A 358 16.64 -14.48 7.18
N GLU A 359 16.47 -14.60 8.50
CA GLU A 359 16.04 -13.50 9.38
C GLU A 359 17.13 -12.45 9.65
N ARG A 360 18.38 -12.72 9.26
CA ARG A 360 19.50 -11.76 9.41
C ARG A 360 19.26 -10.57 8.47
N THR A 361 19.46 -9.36 8.96
CA THR A 361 19.25 -8.13 8.17
C THR A 361 20.00 -8.15 6.83
N LYS A 362 21.24 -8.65 6.78
CA LYS A 362 21.97 -8.73 5.50
C LYS A 362 21.27 -9.63 4.47
N ASP A 363 20.68 -10.74 4.92
CA ASP A 363 20.08 -11.75 4.04
C ASP A 363 18.69 -11.28 3.59
N ILE A 364 17.93 -10.64 4.49
CA ILE A 364 16.71 -9.89 4.14
C ILE A 364 17.02 -8.85 3.06
N ASN A 365 18.05 -8.02 3.26
CA ASN A 365 18.38 -6.97 2.30
C ASN A 365 18.82 -7.54 0.95
N LEU A 366 19.51 -8.68 0.92
CA LEU A 366 19.86 -9.36 -0.33
C LEU A 366 18.60 -9.86 -1.06
N MET A 367 17.72 -10.55 -0.35
CA MET A 367 16.44 -11.03 -0.89
C MET A 367 15.58 -9.87 -1.43
N ILE A 368 15.44 -8.80 -0.67
CA ILE A 368 14.70 -7.61 -1.08
C ILE A 368 15.35 -6.93 -2.29
N ASN A 369 16.68 -6.86 -2.34
CA ASN A 369 17.43 -6.39 -3.52
C ASN A 369 17.12 -7.20 -4.78
N GLU A 370 17.14 -8.52 -4.66
CA GLU A 370 16.87 -9.45 -5.75
C GLU A 370 15.40 -9.37 -6.22
N LEU A 371 14.45 -9.49 -5.31
CA LEU A 371 13.02 -9.55 -5.64
C LEU A 371 12.43 -8.21 -6.10
N ILE A 372 12.98 -7.07 -5.66
CA ILE A 372 12.37 -5.75 -5.87
C ILE A 372 13.18 -4.88 -6.81
N TYR A 373 14.51 -4.86 -6.69
CA TYR A 373 15.36 -3.85 -7.35
C TYR A 373 16.09 -4.35 -8.58
N TYR A 374 16.42 -5.64 -8.61
CA TYR A 374 17.08 -6.29 -9.74
C TYR A 374 16.28 -7.50 -10.25
N PRO A 375 14.96 -7.37 -10.48
CA PRO A 375 14.15 -8.46 -11.01
C PRO A 375 14.50 -8.79 -12.47
#